data_AF-A0AB37ZXR6-F1
#
_entry.id   AF-A0AB37ZXR6-F1
#
_cell.length_a   1.000
_cell.length_b   1.000
_cell.length_c   1.000
_cell.angle_alpha   90.00
_cell.angle_beta   90.00
_cell.angle_gamma   90.00
#
_symmetry.space_group_name_H-M   'P 1'
#
loop_
_entity.id
_entity.type
_entity.pdbx_description
1 polymer ?
#
loop_
_entity_poly.entity_id
_entity_poly.type
_entity_poly.pdbx_seq_one_letter_code
_entity_poly.pdbx_strand_id
1 'polypeptide(L)'
;MIGESEFFREKSRDEVMAWLKFKYEKGFRYVVRDEENANHSDAWLVIFSMKPKKYMDDGCWGYREKDFNDIESMPAEIIKNTDIPEISWNNKSATDIEKLLAKWGKADDGTR
;
A
#
# COMPACT_ATOMS: atom_id res chain seq x y z
N MET A 1 20.62 17.97 -13.73
CA MET A 1 20.09 16.86 -12.91
C MET A 1 18.79 17.36 -12.30
N ILE A 2 17.65 16.91 -12.81
CA ILE A 2 16.36 17.14 -12.15
C ILE A 2 16.37 16.15 -10.99
N GLY A 3 16.51 16.63 -9.76
CA GLY A 3 16.44 15.74 -8.60
C GLY A 3 15.12 14.99 -8.65
N GLU A 4 15.15 13.67 -8.55
CA GLU A 4 13.92 12.89 -8.40
C GLU A 4 13.15 13.48 -7.23
N SER A 5 11.88 13.82 -7.45
CA SER A 5 11.06 14.36 -6.38
C SER A 5 11.01 13.35 -5.23
N GLU A 6 10.93 13.82 -3.99
CA GLU A 6 10.86 12.97 -2.80
C GLU A 6 9.73 11.91 -2.89
N PHE A 7 8.73 12.20 -3.72
CA PHE A 7 7.61 11.32 -4.07
C PHE A 7 8.04 10.07 -4.86
N PHE A 8 8.99 10.19 -5.79
CA PHE A 8 9.50 9.06 -6.59
C PHE A 8 10.66 8.32 -5.92
N ARG A 9 11.15 8.82 -4.78
CA ARG A 9 12.19 8.14 -4.02
C ARG A 9 11.64 6.85 -3.43
N GLU A 10 12.33 5.76 -3.70
CA GLU A 10 12.07 4.49 -3.03
C GLU A 10 12.24 4.63 -1.51
N LYS A 11 11.28 4.07 -0.77
CA LYS A 11 11.24 4.13 0.70
C LYS A 11 11.72 2.82 1.29
N SER A 12 12.51 2.92 2.36
CA SER A 12 12.97 1.75 3.10
C SER A 12 11.80 1.06 3.81
N ARG A 13 12.03 -0.17 4.28
CA ARG A 13 11.06 -0.91 5.09
C ARG A 13 10.58 -0.09 6.30
N ASP A 14 11.49 0.50 7.06
CA ASP A 14 11.13 1.28 8.26
C ASP A 14 10.30 2.52 7.92
N GLU A 15 10.64 3.20 6.82
CA GLU A 15 9.89 4.35 6.34
C GLU A 15 8.46 3.97 5.92
N VAL A 16 8.31 2.84 5.22
CA VAL A 16 7.00 2.32 4.83
C VAL A 16 6.20 1.90 6.07
N MET A 17 6.81 1.25 7.05
CA MET A 17 6.10 0.82 8.26
C MET A 17 5.67 2.01 9.13
N ALA A 18 6.51 3.03 9.26
CA ALA A 18 6.14 4.29 9.91
C ALA A 18 5.00 5.00 9.16
N TRP A 19 5.07 5.03 7.83
CA TRP A 19 4.01 5.58 6.99
C TRP A 19 2.70 4.80 7.14
N LEU A 20 2.71 3.48 7.06
CA LEU A 20 1.52 2.63 7.23
C LEU A 20 0.89 2.80 8.61
N LYS A 21 1.69 2.93 9.67
CA LYS A 21 1.19 3.24 11.02
C LYS A 21 0.45 4.57 11.06
N PHE A 22 1.06 5.63 10.53
CA PHE A 22 0.43 6.94 10.44
C PHE A 22 -0.87 6.92 9.61
N LYS A 23 -0.90 6.15 8.52
CA LYS A 23 -2.11 5.99 7.70
C LYS A 23 -3.18 5.17 8.40
N TYR A 24 -2.82 4.14 9.14
CA TYR A 24 -3.78 3.37 9.93
C TYR A 24 -4.51 4.25 10.96
N GLU A 25 -3.80 5.15 11.63
CA GLU A 25 -4.38 6.14 12.55
C GLU A 25 -5.36 7.10 11.85
N LYS A 26 -5.20 7.32 10.54
CA LYS A 26 -6.08 8.13 9.69
C LYS A 26 -7.27 7.37 9.09
N GLY A 27 -7.45 6.09 9.41
CA GLY A 27 -8.59 5.29 8.96
C GLY A 27 -8.31 4.34 7.80
N PHE A 28 -7.08 4.27 7.30
CA PHE A 28 -6.71 3.26 6.31
C PHE A 28 -6.59 1.87 6.94
N ARG A 29 -6.98 0.84 6.20
CA ARG A 29 -7.05 -0.53 6.73
C ARG A 29 -6.34 -1.56 5.87
N TYR A 30 -6.21 -1.29 4.58
CA TYR A 30 -5.64 -2.25 3.63
C TYR A 30 -4.54 -1.62 2.80
N VAL A 31 -3.54 -2.42 2.44
CA VAL A 31 -2.48 -2.08 1.50
C VAL A 31 -2.34 -3.18 0.44
N VAL A 32 -2.15 -2.80 -0.81
CA VAL A 32 -1.86 -3.70 -1.92
C VAL A 32 -0.59 -3.26 -2.61
N ARG A 33 0.07 -4.20 -3.28
CA ARG A 33 1.09 -3.89 -4.26
C ARG A 33 0.41 -3.79 -5.63
N ASP A 34 0.62 -2.68 -6.32
CA ASP A 34 0.07 -2.44 -7.66
C ASP A 34 1.18 -2.61 -8.69
N GLU A 35 1.11 -3.71 -9.45
CA GLU A 35 2.03 -4.06 -10.52
C GLU A 35 1.56 -3.55 -11.90
N GLU A 36 0.29 -3.15 -12.05
CA GLU A 36 -0.28 -2.86 -13.38
C GLU A 36 -0.24 -1.36 -13.72
N ASN A 37 -0.25 -0.49 -12.71
CA ASN A 37 0.18 0.90 -12.90
C ASN A 37 1.71 1.02 -13.12
N ALA A 38 2.45 -0.09 -13.02
CA ALA A 38 3.89 -0.16 -13.22
C ALA A 38 4.30 -0.30 -14.71
N ASN A 39 3.77 0.56 -15.58
CA ASN A 39 4.35 0.80 -16.92
C ASN A 39 5.82 1.26 -16.85
N HIS A 40 6.29 1.60 -15.65
CA HIS A 40 7.68 1.70 -15.25
C HIS A 40 7.90 0.68 -14.14
N SER A 41 9.09 0.06 -14.07
CA SER A 41 9.58 -0.98 -13.15
C SER A 41 9.47 -0.70 -11.64
N ASP A 42 8.47 0.06 -11.22
CA ASP A 42 8.33 0.68 -9.94
C ASP A 42 7.16 0.01 -9.22
N ALA A 43 7.47 -0.78 -8.21
CA ALA A 43 6.45 -1.38 -7.38
C ALA A 43 5.89 -0.32 -6.42
N TRP A 44 4.64 0.06 -6.66
CA TRP A 44 3.91 1.00 -5.81
C TRP A 44 3.07 0.23 -4.80
N LEU A 45 3.01 0.75 -3.58
CA LEU A 45 2.04 0.33 -2.57
C LEU A 45 0.89 1.32 -2.57
N VAL A 46 -0.33 0.81 -2.59
CA VAL A 46 -1.57 1.59 -2.61
C VAL A 46 -2.42 1.22 -1.40
N ILE A 47 -2.93 2.20 -0.66
CA ILE A 47 -3.73 1.96 0.54
C ILE A 47 -5.22 2.27 0.34
N PHE A 48 -6.04 1.58 1.12
CA PHE A 48 -7.50 1.64 1.07
C PHE A 48 -8.08 1.67 2.49
N SER A 49 -9.13 2.46 2.68
CA SER A 49 -9.93 2.55 3.91
C SER A 49 -10.83 1.32 4.06
N MET A 50 -11.36 0.80 2.96
CA MET A 50 -12.17 -0.42 2.91
C MET A 50 -11.45 -1.53 2.16
N LYS A 51 -11.96 -2.76 2.24
CA LYS A 51 -11.33 -3.91 1.56
C LYS A 51 -11.49 -3.77 0.04
N PRO A 52 -10.41 -3.55 -0.73
CA PRO A 52 -10.52 -3.38 -2.18
C PRO A 52 -10.72 -4.73 -2.87
N LYS A 53 -11.15 -4.67 -4.13
CA LYS A 53 -11.16 -5.79 -5.07
C LYS A 53 -10.31 -5.44 -6.28
N LYS A 54 -9.67 -6.45 -6.86
CA LYS A 54 -9.00 -6.31 -8.16
C LYS A 54 -10.06 -6.46 -9.26
N TYR A 55 -10.16 -5.46 -10.13
CA TYR A 55 -11.02 -5.48 -11.31
C TYR A 55 -10.34 -6.32 -12.39
N MET A 56 -11.09 -7.24 -13.00
CA MET A 56 -10.53 -8.16 -14.00
C MET A 56 -10.28 -7.49 -15.36
N ASP A 57 -11.02 -6.41 -15.64
CA ASP A 57 -11.06 -5.79 -16.97
C ASP A 57 -9.88 -4.82 -17.20
N ASP A 58 -9.46 -4.10 -16.15
CA ASP A 58 -8.40 -3.09 -16.19
C ASP A 58 -7.26 -3.36 -15.19
N GLY A 59 -7.32 -4.49 -14.47
CA GLY A 59 -6.34 -4.89 -13.47
C GLY A 59 -6.20 -3.96 -12.27
N CYS A 60 -7.04 -2.93 -12.17
CA CYS A 60 -6.95 -1.91 -11.14
C CYS A 60 -7.53 -2.42 -9.82
N TRP A 61 -7.03 -1.86 -8.71
CA TRP A 61 -7.60 -2.07 -7.39
C TRP A 61 -8.58 -0.95 -7.04
N GLY A 62 -9.75 -1.30 -6.49
CA GLY A 62 -10.72 -0.31 -6.01
C GLY A 62 -11.92 -0.91 -5.31
N TYR A 63 -12.95 -0.10 -5.08
CA TYR A 63 -14.19 -0.51 -4.41
C TYR A 63 -15.26 -0.87 -5.43
N ARG A 64 -15.95 -2.01 -5.23
CA ARG A 64 -17.01 -2.50 -6.14
C ARG A 64 -18.22 -1.56 -6.20
N GLU A 65 -18.50 -0.89 -5.10
CA GLU A 65 -19.52 0.16 -5.02
C GLU A 65 -18.85 1.47 -5.44
N LYS A 66 -18.79 1.69 -6.74
CA LYS A 66 -18.31 2.94 -7.34
C LYS A 66 -19.36 4.04 -7.11
N ASP A 67 -19.42 4.61 -5.91
CA ASP A 67 -19.81 6.01 -5.82
C ASP A 67 -18.55 6.85 -6.01
N PHE A 68 -18.30 7.24 -7.25
CA PHE A 68 -17.16 8.11 -7.58
C PHE A 68 -17.31 9.54 -7.00
N ASN A 69 -18.47 9.87 -6.44
CA ASN A 69 -18.70 11.13 -5.71
C ASN A 69 -18.40 10.98 -4.22
N ASP A 70 -18.19 9.76 -3.72
CA ASP A 70 -17.70 9.51 -2.38
C ASP A 70 -16.17 9.64 -2.39
N ILE A 71 -15.67 10.76 -1.86
CA ILE A 71 -14.24 11.03 -1.74
C ILE A 71 -13.53 9.98 -0.86
N GLU A 72 -14.26 9.27 0.00
CA GLU A 72 -13.75 8.14 0.80
C GLU A 72 -13.49 6.89 -0.05
N SER A 73 -13.96 6.90 -1.30
CA SER A 73 -13.85 5.81 -2.27
C SER A 73 -12.61 5.88 -3.19
N MET A 74 -11.71 6.86 -3.02
CA MET A 74 -10.47 6.95 -3.81
C MET A 74 -9.27 6.30 -3.08
N PRO A 75 -8.34 5.61 -3.79
CA PRO A 75 -7.11 5.09 -3.22
C PRO A 75 -6.26 6.27 -2.73
N ALA A 76 -6.35 6.56 -1.45
CA ALA A 76 -5.72 7.73 -0.91
C ALA A 76 -4.30 7.37 -0.47
N GLU A 77 -3.39 7.63 -1.41
CA GLU A 77 -1.94 7.71 -1.28
C GLU A 77 -1.15 6.46 -1.66
N ILE A 78 -0.04 6.71 -2.37
CA ILE A 78 0.87 5.71 -2.90
C ILE A 78 2.28 5.95 -2.38
N ILE A 79 3.04 4.88 -2.22
CA ILE A 79 4.45 4.94 -1.81
C ILE A 79 5.26 3.91 -2.59
N LYS A 80 6.45 4.28 -3.06
CA LYS A 80 7.32 3.40 -3.83
C LYS A 80 8.16 2.54 -2.89
N ASN A 81 8.11 1.21 -3.05
CA ASN A 81 8.88 0.27 -2.24
C ASN A 81 8.99 -1.09 -2.94
N THR A 82 10.19 -1.68 -3.02
CA THR A 82 10.39 -3.06 -3.49
C THR A 82 10.66 -4.09 -2.39
N ASP A 83 10.94 -3.64 -1.16
CA ASP A 83 11.56 -4.43 -0.08
C ASP A 83 10.59 -4.95 1.03
N ILE A 84 9.29 -5.04 0.72
CA ILE A 84 8.28 -5.65 1.61
C ILE A 84 7.53 -6.77 0.87
N PRO A 85 8.13 -7.97 0.76
CA PRO A 85 7.52 -9.13 0.11
C PRO A 85 6.30 -9.68 0.85
N GLU A 86 6.16 -9.39 2.16
CA GLU A 86 5.01 -9.75 2.98
C GLU A 86 3.73 -9.07 2.47
N ILE A 87 3.87 -7.88 1.90
CA ILE A 87 2.87 -7.29 1.02
C ILE A 87 3.08 -7.90 -0.37
N SER A 88 2.59 -9.14 -0.51
CA SER A 88 1.70 -9.47 -1.61
C SER A 88 2.03 -8.89 -2.99
N TRP A 89 3.11 -9.30 -3.69
CA TRP A 89 3.22 -9.13 -5.15
C TRP A 89 2.06 -9.83 -5.88
N ASN A 90 1.51 -10.89 -5.30
CA ASN A 90 0.36 -11.57 -5.89
C ASN A 90 -0.99 -10.97 -5.46
N ASN A 91 -1.54 -10.13 -6.34
CA ASN A 91 -2.92 -9.89 -6.81
C ASN A 91 -4.18 -10.49 -6.13
N LYS A 92 -4.10 -11.45 -5.19
CA LYS A 92 -5.26 -12.24 -4.73
C LYS A 92 -5.95 -11.72 -3.47
N SER A 93 -5.26 -10.96 -2.62
CA SER A 93 -5.87 -10.39 -1.43
C SER A 93 -5.12 -9.16 -0.93
N ALA A 94 -5.86 -8.11 -0.58
CA ALA A 94 -5.30 -6.96 0.09
C ALA A 94 -4.74 -7.32 1.48
N THR A 95 -3.60 -6.74 1.82
CA THR A 95 -2.95 -6.94 3.11
C THR A 95 -3.60 -6.05 4.16
N ASP A 96 -3.98 -6.65 5.28
CA ASP A 96 -4.51 -5.96 6.45
C ASP A 96 -3.36 -5.24 7.19
N ILE A 97 -3.46 -3.91 7.30
CA ILE A 97 -2.38 -3.07 7.87
C ILE A 97 -2.18 -3.36 9.36
N GLU A 98 -3.26 -3.57 10.12
CA GLU A 98 -3.16 -3.86 11.55
C GLU A 98 -2.39 -5.15 11.81
N LYS A 99 -2.74 -6.21 11.07
CA LYS A 99 -2.04 -7.50 11.18
C LYS A 99 -0.59 -7.41 10.75
N LEU A 100 -0.28 -6.60 9.74
CA LEU A 100 1.07 -6.37 9.27
C LEU A 100 1.91 -5.64 10.34
N LEU A 101 1.38 -4.56 10.92
CA LEU A 101 2.04 -3.80 11.98
C LEU A 101 2.24 -4.62 13.25
N ALA A 102 1.25 -5.44 13.64
CA ALA A 102 1.36 -6.31 14.80
C ALA A 102 2.46 -7.38 14.65
N LYS A 103 2.69 -7.88 13.43
CA LYS A 103 3.80 -8.81 13.14
C LYS A 103 5.16 -8.10 13.21
N TRP A 104 5.23 -6.86 12.73
CA TRP A 104 6.47 -6.08 12.73
C TRP A 104 6.89 -5.67 14.14
N GLY A 105 5.94 -5.21 14.97
CA GLY A 105 6.24 -4.91 16.38
C GLY A 105 6.73 -6.12 17.19
N LYS A 106 6.31 -7.34 16.81
CA LYS A 106 6.80 -8.61 17.39
C LYS A 106 8.13 -9.11 16.80
N ALA A 107 8.58 -8.54 15.70
CA ALA A 107 9.91 -8.83 15.17
C ALA A 107 10.97 -7.97 15.88
N ASP A 108 10.57 -6.78 16.35
CA ASP A 108 11.42 -5.81 17.05
C ASP A 108 11.58 -6.14 18.55
N ASP A 109 10.66 -6.92 19.15
CA ASP A 109 10.72 -7.35 20.55
C ASP A 109 11.63 -8.58 20.81
N GLY A 110 12.13 -9.22 19.75
CA GLY A 110 12.84 -10.49 19.81
C GLY A 110 14.36 -10.43 19.64
N THR A 111 14.97 -9.25 19.53
CA THR A 111 16.43 -9.13 19.37
C THR A 111 17.02 -8.04 20.29
N ARG A 112 17.38 -8.42 21.52
CA ARG A 112 18.44 -7.78 22.32
C ARG A 112 19.18 -8.82 23.13
#